data_AF-A0A7S0QYH0-F1
#
_entry.id   AF-A0A7S0QYH0-F1
#
_cell.length_a   1.000
_cell.length_b   1.000
_cell.length_c   1.000
_cell.angle_alpha   90.00
_cell.angle_beta   90.00
_cell.angle_gamma   90.00
#
_symmetry.space_group_name_H-M   'P 1'
#
loop_
_entity.id
_entity.type
_entity.pdbx_description
1 polymer ?
#
loop_
_entity_poly.entity_id
_entity_poly.type
_entity_poly.pdbx_seq_one_letter_code
_entity_poly.pdbx_strand_id
1 'polypeptide(L)'
;RVEDLRASLLAMNDLAQRASNNASKKFEIFGMSCGKIQDFHFGLSCRIGSPHPDFSKTMVAEHCSKGGCDLQFTTGNYKITTTPKTEWLIVADRNSSLADMRHHRI
;
A
#
# COMPACT_ATOMS: atom_id res chain seq x y z
N ARG A 1 -39.56 32.46 -1.37
CA ARG A 1 -39.11 31.87 -0.08
C ARG A 1 -39.22 30.34 -0.08
N VAL A 2 -40.39 29.73 -0.33
CA VAL A 2 -40.52 28.24 -0.37
C VAL A 2 -39.97 27.65 -1.68
N GLU A 3 -40.23 28.32 -2.80
CA GLU A 3 -39.69 27.89 -4.10
C GLU A 3 -38.16 28.02 -4.18
N ASP A 4 -37.59 29.08 -3.59
CA ASP A 4 -36.14 29.27 -3.53
C ASP A 4 -35.44 28.17 -2.69
N LEU A 5 -36.10 27.74 -1.60
CA LEU A 5 -35.65 26.61 -0.78
C LEU A 5 -35.71 25.28 -1.55
N ARG A 6 -36.78 25.06 -2.31
CA ARG A 6 -36.95 23.86 -3.14
C ARG A 6 -35.92 23.82 -4.27
N ALA A 7 -35.67 24.94 -4.94
CA ALA A 7 -34.64 25.09 -5.95
C ALA A 7 -33.24 24.82 -5.38
N SER A 8 -32.96 25.34 -4.19
CA SER A 8 -31.68 25.12 -3.49
C SER A 8 -31.48 23.65 -3.10
N LEU A 9 -32.54 22.97 -2.63
CA LEU A 9 -32.48 21.54 -2.30
C LEU A 9 -32.20 20.67 -3.55
N LEU A 10 -32.86 20.99 -4.67
CA LEU A 10 -32.63 20.30 -5.94
C LEU A 10 -31.20 20.51 -6.45
N ALA A 11 -30.68 21.73 -6.34
CA ALA A 11 -29.31 22.05 -6.74
C ALA A 11 -28.28 21.30 -5.87
N MET A 12 -28.48 21.20 -4.56
CA MET A 12 -27.62 20.42 -3.67
C MET A 12 -27.65 18.92 -4.00
N ASN A 13 -28.82 18.38 -4.34
CA ASN A 13 -28.95 16.96 -4.70
C ASN A 13 -28.30 16.64 -6.05
N ASP A 14 -28.45 17.52 -7.05
CA ASP A 14 -27.77 17.39 -8.35
C ASP A 14 -26.25 17.48 -8.19
N LEU A 15 -25.75 18.40 -7.35
CA LEU A 15 -24.33 18.51 -7.05
C LEU A 15 -23.78 17.24 -6.38
N ALA A 16 -24.51 16.67 -5.42
CA ALA A 16 -24.14 15.41 -4.75
C ALA A 16 -24.10 14.23 -5.74
N GLN A 17 -25.07 14.13 -6.65
CA GLN A 17 -25.07 13.08 -7.68
C GLN A 17 -23.92 13.24 -8.67
N ARG A 18 -23.60 14.47 -9.10
CA ARG A 18 -22.46 14.72 -9.99
C ARG A 18 -21.12 14.39 -9.34
N ALA A 19 -20.95 14.71 -8.05
CA ALA A 19 -19.75 14.33 -7.30
C ALA A 19 -19.60 12.80 -7.19
N SER A 20 -20.69 12.08 -6.91
CA SER A 20 -20.71 10.61 -6.89
C SER A 20 -20.34 10.01 -8.25
N ASN A 21 -20.92 10.52 -9.34
CA ASN A 21 -20.70 9.98 -10.69
C ASN A 21 -19.29 10.27 -11.24
N ASN A 22 -18.63 11.34 -10.80
CA ASN A 22 -17.27 11.68 -11.23
C ASN A 22 -16.19 10.94 -10.42
N ALA A 23 -16.43 10.65 -9.14
CA ALA A 23 -15.48 9.91 -8.31
C ALA A 23 -15.25 8.48 -8.84
N SER A 24 -16.31 7.81 -9.33
CA SER A 24 -16.24 6.44 -9.84
C SER A 24 -15.52 6.32 -11.20
N LYS A 25 -15.66 7.31 -12.09
CA LYS A 25 -15.09 7.28 -13.44
C LYS A 25 -13.56 7.20 -13.48
N LYS A 26 -12.86 7.75 -12.49
CA LYS A 26 -11.39 7.68 -12.40
C LYS A 26 -10.88 6.24 -12.26
N PHE A 27 -11.70 5.36 -11.69
CA PHE A 27 -11.36 3.96 -11.40
C PHE A 27 -12.09 2.95 -12.30
N GLU A 28 -13.04 3.41 -13.12
CA GLU A 28 -13.69 2.57 -14.15
C GLU A 28 -12.79 2.40 -15.40
N ILE A 29 -11.96 3.39 -15.73
CA ILE A 29 -11.10 3.38 -16.93
C ILE A 29 -9.95 2.38 -16.79
N PHE A 30 -9.52 2.09 -15.56
CA PHE A 30 -8.49 1.11 -15.26
C PHE A 30 -9.06 0.12 -14.24
N GLY A 31 -9.36 -1.11 -14.68
CA GLY A 31 -9.64 -2.19 -13.75
C GLY A 31 -8.54 -2.26 -12.69
N MET A 32 -8.90 -2.11 -11.42
CA MET A 32 -7.92 -2.10 -10.33
C MET A 32 -7.19 -3.45 -10.31
N SER A 33 -5.86 -3.44 -10.44
CA SER A 33 -5.03 -4.65 -10.42
C SER A 33 -5.12 -5.40 -9.09
N CYS A 34 -5.51 -4.71 -8.03
CA CYS A 34 -5.78 -5.29 -6.72
C CYS A 34 -6.87 -4.51 -5.96
N GLY A 35 -7.71 -5.26 -5.24
CA GLY A 35 -8.76 -4.70 -4.39
C GLY A 35 -9.97 -4.13 -5.16
N LYS A 36 -10.91 -3.55 -4.41
CA LYS A 36 -12.08 -2.84 -4.91
C LYS A 36 -11.95 -1.34 -4.68
N ILE A 37 -12.78 -0.55 -5.33
CA ILE A 37 -12.85 0.91 -5.09
C ILE A 37 -13.17 1.25 -3.63
N GLN A 38 -13.93 0.40 -2.94
CA GLN A 38 -14.18 0.57 -1.51
C GLN A 38 -12.89 0.49 -0.70
N ASP A 39 -11.93 -0.38 -1.08
CA ASP A 39 -10.64 -0.50 -0.40
C ASP A 39 -9.80 0.78 -0.55
N PHE A 40 -9.95 1.49 -1.68
CA PHE A 40 -9.33 2.80 -1.87
C PHE A 40 -9.94 3.85 -0.93
N HIS A 41 -11.26 3.91 -0.83
CA HIS A 41 -11.95 4.91 -0.01
C HIS A 41 -11.80 4.68 1.50
N PHE A 42 -11.78 3.42 1.95
CA PHE A 42 -11.52 3.07 3.34
C PHE A 42 -10.03 3.17 3.69
N GLY A 43 -9.16 3.16 2.69
CA GLY A 43 -7.72 3.17 2.85
C GLY A 43 -7.18 1.86 3.39
N LEU A 44 -5.86 1.77 3.48
CA LEU A 44 -5.16 0.55 3.91
C LEU A 44 -5.48 0.19 5.36
N SER A 45 -5.71 1.18 6.22
CA SER A 45 -5.95 0.98 7.66
C SER A 45 -7.11 0.04 7.97
N CYS A 46 -8.16 0.03 7.14
CA CYS A 46 -9.28 -0.91 7.32
C CYS A 46 -8.91 -2.37 6.99
N ARG A 47 -7.84 -2.59 6.22
CA ARG A 47 -7.36 -3.92 5.81
C ARG A 47 -6.20 -4.42 6.66
N ILE A 48 -5.26 -3.54 6.99
CA ILE A 48 -4.00 -3.92 7.67
C ILE A 48 -3.86 -3.37 9.10
N GLY A 49 -4.83 -2.57 9.55
CA GLY A 49 -4.81 -1.90 10.85
C GLY A 49 -3.95 -0.64 10.87
N SER A 50 -3.93 0.03 12.02
CA SER A 50 -3.03 1.16 12.28
C SER A 50 -1.60 0.69 12.54
N PRO A 51 -0.57 1.49 12.21
CA PRO A 51 0.80 1.16 12.54
C PRO A 51 0.96 1.03 14.06
N HIS A 52 1.75 0.06 14.49
CA HIS A 52 2.06 -0.14 15.90
C HIS A 52 3.05 0.96 16.36
N PRO A 53 2.91 1.50 17.59
CA PRO A 53 3.79 2.58 18.08
C PRO A 53 5.25 2.15 18.24
N ASP A 54 5.51 0.88 18.56
CA ASP A 54 6.87 0.33 18.62
C ASP A 54 7.35 -0.07 17.22
N PHE A 55 7.85 0.94 16.49
CA PHE A 55 8.28 0.80 15.10
C PHE A 55 9.38 -0.24 14.92
N SER A 56 10.38 -0.23 15.81
CA SER A 56 11.54 -1.14 15.71
C SER A 56 11.12 -2.60 15.78
N LYS A 57 10.29 -2.97 16.76
CA LYS A 57 9.79 -4.35 16.87
C LYS A 57 8.96 -4.76 15.68
N THR A 58 8.11 -3.85 15.16
CA THR A 58 7.27 -4.20 14.01
C THR A 58 8.02 -4.32 12.70
N MET A 59 9.07 -3.53 12.49
CA MET A 59 9.94 -3.67 11.32
C MET A 59 10.67 -5.00 11.34
N VAL A 60 11.25 -5.38 12.49
CA VAL A 60 11.89 -6.70 12.66
C VAL A 60 10.88 -7.82 12.42
N ALA A 61 9.68 -7.73 13.00
CA ALA A 61 8.67 -8.76 12.82
C ALA A 61 8.22 -8.91 11.36
N GLU A 62 8.03 -7.81 10.64
CA GLU A 62 7.62 -7.82 9.24
C GLU A 62 8.71 -8.35 8.32
N HIS A 63 9.96 -7.90 8.47
CA HIS A 63 11.07 -8.35 7.63
C HIS A 63 11.60 -9.74 8.00
N CYS A 64 11.48 -10.20 9.25
CA CYS A 64 12.15 -11.43 9.73
C CYS A 64 11.22 -12.55 10.21
N SER A 65 9.91 -12.31 10.37
CA SER A 65 9.00 -13.30 10.97
C SER A 65 7.65 -13.45 10.27
N LYS A 66 7.16 -12.42 9.57
CA LYS A 66 5.90 -12.49 8.82
C LYS A 66 6.06 -13.20 7.49
N GLY A 67 4.94 -13.59 6.89
CA GLY A 67 4.92 -14.26 5.60
C GLY A 67 5.64 -13.46 4.52
N GLY A 68 6.49 -14.14 3.74
CA GLY A 68 7.31 -13.52 2.70
C GLY A 68 8.70 -13.05 3.16
N CYS A 69 9.03 -13.13 4.45
CA CYS A 69 10.36 -12.75 4.95
C CYS A 69 11.53 -13.52 4.29
N ASP A 70 11.30 -14.77 3.90
CA ASP A 70 12.27 -15.62 3.19
C ASP A 70 12.01 -15.69 1.67
N LEU A 71 11.10 -14.86 1.13
CA LEU A 71 10.84 -14.82 -0.31
C LEU A 71 12.05 -14.25 -1.04
N GLN A 72 12.66 -15.07 -1.89
CA GLN A 72 13.78 -14.62 -2.71
C GLN A 72 13.31 -13.76 -3.87
N PHE A 73 14.01 -12.66 -4.10
CA PHE A 73 13.86 -11.82 -5.27
C PHE A 73 15.24 -11.36 -5.77
N THR A 74 15.32 -11.04 -7.06
CA THR A 74 16.54 -10.52 -7.69
C THR A 74 16.32 -9.07 -8.11
N THR A 75 17.18 -8.18 -7.63
CA THR A 75 17.13 -6.75 -7.98
C THR A 75 17.43 -6.56 -9.47
N GLY A 76 16.65 -5.69 -10.14
CA GLY A 76 16.74 -5.51 -11.59
C GLY A 76 18.06 -4.89 -12.05
N ASN A 77 18.60 -3.95 -11.28
CA ASN A 77 19.80 -3.17 -11.61
C ASN A 77 21.11 -3.81 -11.13
N TYR A 78 21.15 -4.34 -9.90
CA TYR A 78 22.37 -4.90 -9.31
C TYR A 78 22.48 -6.42 -9.44
N LYS A 79 21.42 -7.09 -9.92
CA LYS A 79 21.35 -8.56 -10.08
C LYS A 79 21.70 -9.32 -8.80
N ILE A 80 21.40 -8.71 -7.66
CA ILE A 80 21.59 -9.30 -6.33
C ILE A 80 20.32 -10.08 -6.01
N THR A 81 20.49 -11.36 -5.68
CA THR A 81 19.41 -12.19 -5.15
C THR A 81 19.45 -12.15 -3.62
N THR A 82 18.33 -11.78 -3.02
CA THR A 82 18.21 -11.58 -1.57
C THR A 82 16.79 -11.89 -1.09
N THR A 83 16.57 -11.83 0.21
CA THR A 83 15.24 -11.89 0.86
C THR A 83 15.04 -10.64 1.72
N PRO A 84 13.80 -10.24 2.03
CA PRO A 84 13.54 -9.13 2.96
C PRO A 84 14.27 -9.27 4.30
N LYS A 85 14.35 -10.50 4.82
CA LYS A 85 15.07 -10.81 6.06
C LYS A 85 16.56 -10.51 5.95
N THR A 86 17.21 -10.94 4.87
CA THR A 86 18.63 -10.71 4.64
C THR A 86 18.93 -9.22 4.47
N GLU A 87 18.12 -8.48 3.71
CA GLU A 87 18.27 -7.03 3.57
C GLU A 87 18.14 -6.31 4.92
N TRP A 88 17.15 -6.69 5.73
CA TRP A 88 16.93 -6.08 7.05
C TRP A 88 18.10 -6.33 8.00
N LEU A 89 18.62 -7.56 8.07
CA LEU A 89 19.75 -7.87 8.94
C LEU A 89 20.96 -7.01 8.58
N ILE A 90 21.25 -6.82 7.29
CA ILE A 90 22.38 -5.98 6.83
C ILE A 90 22.25 -4.52 7.25
N VAL A 91 21.02 -3.98 7.22
CA VAL A 91 20.77 -2.59 7.59
C VAL A 91 20.71 -2.40 9.11
N ALA A 92 20.05 -3.31 9.81
CA ALA A 92 19.73 -3.18 11.23
C ALA A 92 20.80 -3.77 12.16
N ASP A 93 21.48 -4.83 11.75
CA ASP A 93 22.58 -5.47 12.49
C ASP A 93 23.92 -5.14 11.83
N ARG A 94 24.67 -4.25 12.50
CA ARG A 94 26.00 -3.80 12.07
C ARG A 94 27.04 -4.93 12.00
N ASN A 95 26.74 -6.12 12.52
CA ASN A 95 27.63 -7.28 12.50
C ASN A 95 27.24 -8.32 11.44
N SER A 96 26.12 -8.15 10.74
CA SER A 96 25.71 -9.10 9.71
C SER A 96 26.54 -8.88 8.43
N SER A 97 27.13 -9.96 7.92
CA SER A 97 28.04 -9.89 6.78
C SER A 97 27.30 -10.00 5.45
N LEU A 98 27.77 -9.32 4.42
CA LEU A 98 27.28 -9.40 3.03
C LEU A 98 27.44 -10.78 2.37
N ALA A 99 28.03 -11.76 3.07
CA ALA A 99 28.40 -13.06 2.51
C ALA A 99 27.19 -13.86 1.96
N ASP A 100 25.99 -13.62 2.47
CA ASP A 100 24.76 -14.31 2.03
C ASP A 100 24.11 -13.69 0.78
N MET A 101 24.50 -12.48 0.36
CA MET A 101 23.99 -11.83 -0.84
C MET A 101 24.75 -12.30 -2.09
N ARG A 102 24.26 -13.38 -2.71
CA ARG A 102 24.88 -13.95 -3.92
C ARG A 102 24.77 -12.97 -5.10
N HIS A 103 25.90 -12.46 -5.55
CA HIS A 103 26.00 -11.82 -6.87
C HIS A 103 26.08 -12.91 -7.93
N HIS A 104 24.99 -13.15 -8.66
CA HIS A 104 25.06 -13.94 -9.88
C HIS A 104 25.65 -13.07 -10.98
N ARG A 105 26.97 -13.18 -11.15
CA ARG A 105 27.68 -12.61 -12.30
C ARG A 105 27.20 -13.41 -13.52
N ILE A 106 26.40 -12.78 -14.38
CA ILE A 106 25.97 -13.34 -15.67
C ILE A 106 27.17 -13.32 -16.63
#